data_AF-A0A7Y2WWE2-F1
#
_entry.id   AF-A0A7Y2WWE2-F1
#
_cell.length_a   1.000
_cell.length_b   1.000
_cell.length_c   1.000
_cell.angle_alpha   90.00
_cell.angle_beta   90.00
_cell.angle_gamma   90.00
#
_symmetry.space_group_name_H-M   'P 1'
#
loop_
_entity.id
_entity.type
_entity.pdbx_description
1 polymer ?
#
loop_
_entity_poly.entity_id
_entity_poly.type
_entity_poly.pdbx_seq_one_letter_code
_entity_poly.pdbx_strand_id
1 'polypeptide(L)' 'MRDDDDLVPTRWRSLFNNQDWLMHDIMIKSFWAFGVIAAVAHLAVWLWRPWLNVGI' A
#
# COMPACT_ATOMS: atom_id res chain seq x y z
N MET A 1 17.40 -0.76 22.51
CA MET A 1 16.17 -0.20 21.90
C MET A 1 16.09 1.23 22.36
N ARG A 2 15.68 2.17 21.50
CA ARG A 2 15.28 3.48 22.01
C ARG A 2 13.97 3.24 22.76
N ASP A 3 13.91 3.64 24.03
CA ASP A 3 12.75 3.40 24.87
C ASP A 3 11.53 4.24 24.43
N ASP A 4 11.77 5.22 23.55
CA ASP A 4 10.78 6.17 23.02
C ASP A 4 9.95 5.62 21.84
N ASP A 5 10.29 4.46 21.26
CA ASP A 5 9.64 3.88 20.07
C ASP A 5 8.49 2.93 20.44
N ASP A 6 7.52 3.44 21.20
CA ASP A 6 6.38 2.71 21.76
C ASP A 6 5.28 2.36 20.73
N LEU A 7 5.14 3.15 19.66
CA LEU A 7 4.14 2.94 18.61
C LEU A 7 4.54 1.84 17.62
N VAL A 8 5.83 1.47 17.59
CA VAL A 8 6.35 0.44 16.68
C VAL A 8 6.16 -0.95 17.30
N PRO A 9 5.51 -1.90 16.58
CA PRO A 9 5.40 -3.27 17.03
C PRO A 9 6.78 -3.91 17.26
N THR A 10 6.92 -4.74 18.30
CA THR A 10 8.21 -5.30 18.75
C THR A 10 9.05 -5.94 17.64
N ARG A 11 8.41 -6.66 16.71
CA ARG A 11 9.06 -7.31 15.56
C ARG A 11 9.69 -6.34 14.55
N TRP A 12 9.29 -5.07 14.55
CA TRP A 12 9.71 -4.06 13.57
C TRP A 12 10.59 -2.95 14.16
N ARG A 13 10.81 -2.94 15.47
CA ARG A 13 11.62 -1.91 16.18
C ARG A 13 13.10 -1.88 15.77
N SER A 14 13.62 -2.92 15.13
CA SER A 14 14.98 -2.90 14.58
C SER A 14 15.09 -2.09 13.29
N LEU A 15 13.95 -1.78 12.64
CA LEU A 15 13.90 -1.15 11.32
C LEU A 15 13.31 0.26 11.36
N PHE A 16 12.43 0.54 12.32
CA PHE A 16 11.68 1.80 12.38
C PHE A 16 11.70 2.41 13.77
N ASN A 17 11.71 3.75 13.78
CA ASN A 17 11.30 4.56 14.92
C ASN A 17 9.83 4.98 14.78
N ASN A 18 9.28 5.69 15.78
CA ASN A 18 7.90 6.15 15.77
C ASN A 18 7.54 7.03 14.56
N GLN A 19 8.40 7.98 14.17
CA GLN A 19 8.13 8.86 13.03
C GLN A 19 8.06 8.08 11.72
N ASP A 20 9.04 7.21 11.49
CA ASP A 20 9.10 6.40 10.26
C ASP A 20 7.93 5.42 10.19
N TRP A 21 7.54 4.83 11.33
CA TRP A 21 6.41 3.91 11.41
C TRP A 21 5.08 4.58 11.09
N LEU A 22 4.83 5.77 11.64
CA LEU A 22 3.61 6.53 11.36
C LEU A 22 3.51 6.95 9.90
N MET A 23 4.63 7.39 9.30
CA MET A 23 4.68 7.73 7.88
C MET A 23 4.42 6.49 7.01
N HIS A 24 5.09 5.37 7.32
CA HIS A 24 4.92 4.12 6.60
C HIS A 24 3.49 3.59 6.67
N ASP A 25 2.84 3.66 7.84
CA ASP A 25 1.47 3.21 8.05
C ASP A 25 0.48 3.99 7.17
N ILE A 26 0.58 5.33 7.12
CA ILE A 26 -0.26 6.18 6.26
C ILE A 26 0.02 5.89 4.77
N MET A 27 1.29 5.76 4.40
CA MET A 27 1.68 5.52 3.01
C MET A 27 1.15 4.17 2.51
N ILE A 28 1.31 3.08 3.27
CA ILE A 28 0.84 1.75 2.85
C ILE A 28 -0.69 1.71 2.74
N LYS A 29 -1.40 2.28 3.71
CA LYS A 29 -2.88 2.32 3.70
C LYS A 29 -3.40 3.10 2.49
N SER A 30 -2.84 4.28 2.22
CA SER A 30 -3.25 5.11 1.09
C SER A 30 -2.88 4.48 -0.26
N PHE A 31 -1.69 3.89 -0.38
CA PHE A 31 -1.25 3.17 -1.58
C PHE A 31 -2.18 2.00 -1.90
N TRP A 32 -2.53 1.17 -0.92
CA TRP A 32 -3.45 0.05 -1.15
C TRP A 32 -4.87 0.51 -1.45
N ALA A 33 -5.38 1.54 -0.77
CA ALA A 33 -6.69 2.11 -1.07
C ALA A 33 -6.78 2.59 -2.52
N PHE A 34 -5.79 3.37 -2.97
CA PHE A 34 -5.72 3.82 -4.36
C PHE A 34 -5.51 2.65 -5.33
N GLY A 35 -4.59 1.72 -5.02
CA GLY A 35 -4.26 0.58 -5.87
C GLY A 35 -5.47 -0.32 -6.14
N VAL A 36 -6.29 -0.59 -5.13
CA VAL A 36 -7.53 -1.38 -5.29
C VAL A 36 -8.53 -0.65 -6.18
N ILE A 37 -8.75 0.65 -5.95
CA ILE A 37 -9.67 1.46 -6.77
C ILE A 37 -9.18 1.49 -8.22
N ALA A 38 -7.89 1.73 -8.43
CA ALA A 38 -7.28 1.76 -9.75
C ALA A 38 -7.44 0.41 -10.46
N ALA A 39 -7.17 -0.71 -9.77
CA ALA A 39 -7.32 -2.05 -10.35
C ALA A 39 -8.76 -2.32 -10.80
N VAL A 40 -9.76 -1.98 -9.98
CA VAL A 40 -11.18 -2.12 -10.34
C VAL A 40 -11.55 -1.24 -11.51
N ALA A 41 -11.11 0.02 -11.52
CA ALA A 41 -11.37 0.94 -12.63
C ALA A 41 -10.78 0.43 -13.95
N HIS A 42 -9.53 -0.03 -13.94
CA HIS A 42 -8.89 -0.59 -15.13
C HIS A 42 -9.56 -1.90 -15.57
N LEU A 43 -9.95 -2.77 -14.64
CA LEU A 43 -10.70 -3.98 -14.97
C LEU A 43 -12.03 -3.63 -15.65
N ALA A 44 -12.78 -2.66 -15.13
CA ALA A 44 -14.05 -2.23 -15.70
C ALA A 44 -13.88 -1.68 -17.12
N VAL A 45 -12.88 -0.81 -17.34
CA VAL A 45 -12.60 -0.27 -18.69
C VAL A 45 -12.11 -1.38 -19.62
N TRP A 46 -11.34 -2.36 -19.12
CA TRP A 46 -10.85 -3.47 -19.93
C TRP A 46 -11.99 -4.38 -20.39
N LEU A 47 -13.00 -4.60 -19.55
CA LEU A 47 -14.23 -5.33 -19.93
C LEU A 47 -15.08 -4.54 -20.94
N TRP A 48 -15.13 -3.20 -20.85
CA TRP A 48 -15.88 -2.37 -21.79
C TRP A 48 -15.20 -2.26 -23.16
N ARG A 49 -13.89 -1.96 -23.17
CA ARG A 49 -13.08 -1.83 -24.38
C ARG A 49 -11.68 -2.40 -24.10
N PRO A 50 -11.45 -3.69 -24.38
CA PRO A 50 -10.16 -4.31 -24.11
C PRO A 50 -9.08 -3.63 -24.96
N TRP A 51 -8.00 -3.22 -24.32
CA TRP A 51 -6.86 -2.57 -24.97
C TRP A 51 -5.61 -3.45 -25.05
N LEU A 52 -5.62 -4.59 -24.35
CA LEU A 52 -4.60 -5.62 -24.52
C LEU A 52 -5.11 -6.55 -25.63
N ASN A 53 -4.40 -6.60 -26.76
CA ASN A 53 -4.58 -7.63 -27.79
C ASN A 53 -4.16 -8.98 -27.22
N VAL A 54 -4.98 -9.54 -26.34
CA VAL A 54 -4.91 -10.93 -25.95
C VAL A 54 -5.49 -11.67 -27.14
N GLY A 55 -4.62 -12.12 -28.06
CA GLY A 55 -4.97 -12.86 -29.26
C GLY A 55 -5.52 -14.25 -28.95
N ILE A 56 -6.68 -14.27 -28.29
CA ILE A 56 -7.60 -15.41 -28.20
C ILE A 56 -8.73 -15.15 -29.19
#